data_AF-A0A8I0MX88-F1
#
_entry.id   AF-A0A8I0MX88-F1
#
_cell.length_a   1.000
_cell.length_b   1.000
_cell.length_c   1.000
_cell.angle_alpha   90.00
_cell.angle_beta   90.00
_cell.angle_gamma   90.00
#
_symmetry.space_group_name_H-M   'P 1'
#
loop_
_entity.id
_entity.type
_entity.pdbx_description
1 polymer ?
#
loop_
_entity_poly.entity_id
_entity_poly.type
_entity_poly.pdbx_seq_one_letter_code
_entity_poly.pdbx_strand_id
1 'polypeptide(L)'
;MHRQTLIAKVLTCLSDGLSELATVNLLKASQQPDLTERAQLTLIPIAERQASELQAKGADKGVTYGPASNKNLSPNALDRRVLTLQLELALEEADPIALVTRLDNVVSAAEAAIIKDETPTPWQHCIFENVSIDYSDQVSSMLAKATLVWQFYYQVHYPEEPGVEITEVYLGPRGGEHRLIAKVPATEVAT
;
A
#
# COMPACT_ATOMS: atom_id res chain seq x y z
N MET A 1 12.82 5.63 -2.22
CA MET A 1 12.16 5.01 -3.40
C MET A 1 10.86 4.29 -3.07
N HIS A 2 10.67 3.72 -1.87
CA HIS A 2 9.50 2.87 -1.56
C HIS A 2 8.11 3.53 -1.63
N ARG A 3 7.97 4.81 -1.24
CA ARG A 3 6.67 5.52 -1.32
C ARG A 3 6.10 5.56 -2.74
N GLN A 4 6.92 5.91 -3.72
CA GLN A 4 6.49 5.98 -5.13
C GLN A 4 6.17 4.59 -5.67
N THR A 5 6.95 3.58 -5.30
CA THR A 5 6.69 2.18 -5.67
C THR A 5 5.37 1.67 -5.09
N LEU A 6 5.05 2.02 -3.84
CA LEU A 6 3.78 1.67 -3.20
C LEU A 6 2.60 2.36 -3.90
N ILE A 7 2.66 3.68 -4.11
CA ILE A 7 1.62 4.44 -4.81
C ILE A 7 1.40 3.89 -6.22
N ALA A 8 2.48 3.63 -6.97
CA ALA A 8 2.39 3.06 -8.31
C ALA A 8 1.73 1.69 -8.30
N LYS A 9 2.08 0.81 -7.35
CA LYS A 9 1.47 -0.52 -7.26
C LYS A 9 -0.01 -0.45 -6.88
N VAL A 10 -0.39 0.41 -5.93
CA VAL A 10 -1.81 0.64 -5.58
C VAL A 10 -2.56 1.15 -6.80
N LEU A 11 -1.99 2.11 -7.54
CA LEU A 11 -2.58 2.63 -8.77
C LEU A 11 -2.77 1.53 -9.81
N THR A 12 -1.78 0.67 -10.03
CA THR A 12 -1.87 -0.47 -10.96
C THR A 12 -2.95 -1.45 -10.53
N CYS A 13 -2.95 -1.89 -9.26
CA CYS A 13 -3.95 -2.82 -8.75
C CYS A 13 -5.38 -2.27 -8.93
N LEU A 14 -5.60 -0.99 -8.63
CA LEU A 14 -6.90 -0.35 -8.82
C LEU A 14 -7.27 -0.20 -10.30
N SER A 15 -6.31 0.20 -11.14
CA SER A 15 -6.56 0.37 -12.58
C SER A 15 -6.92 -0.95 -13.26
N ASP A 16 -6.24 -2.03 -12.89
CA ASP A 16 -6.48 -3.37 -13.43
C ASP A 16 -7.80 -3.95 -12.88
N GLY A 17 -8.06 -3.78 -11.58
CA GLY A 17 -9.26 -4.30 -10.92
C GLY A 17 -10.55 -3.56 -11.27
N LEU A 18 -10.44 -2.29 -11.69
CA LEU A 18 -11.59 -1.42 -12.00
C LEU A 18 -11.69 -1.05 -13.49
N SER A 19 -10.91 -1.68 -14.37
CA SER A 19 -10.79 -1.30 -15.79
C SER A 19 -12.13 -1.17 -16.55
N GLU A 20 -13.14 -1.97 -16.16
CA GLU A 20 -14.50 -1.96 -16.71
C GLU A 20 -15.47 -1.03 -15.96
N LEU A 21 -15.14 -0.61 -14.74
CA LEU A 21 -16.06 0.11 -13.84
C LEU A 21 -15.69 1.58 -13.65
N ALA A 22 -14.40 1.89 -13.63
CA ALA A 22 -13.89 3.22 -13.29
C ALA A 22 -12.63 3.59 -14.08
N THR A 23 -12.46 4.90 -14.28
CA THR A 23 -11.19 5.49 -14.68
C THR A 23 -10.41 5.88 -13.44
N VAL A 24 -9.26 5.25 -13.23
CA VAL A 24 -8.40 5.47 -12.05
C VAL A 24 -7.27 6.44 -12.39
N ASN A 25 -7.13 7.51 -11.61
CA ASN A 25 -6.12 8.55 -11.82
C ASN A 25 -5.30 8.79 -10.54
N LEU A 26 -4.02 9.15 -10.72
CA LEU A 26 -3.18 9.65 -9.65
C LEU A 26 -3.23 11.18 -9.64
N LEU A 27 -3.71 11.77 -8.54
CA LEU A 27 -3.99 13.21 -8.41
C LEU A 27 -5.11 13.68 -9.37
N LYS A 28 -5.65 14.89 -9.13
CA LYS A 28 -6.76 15.45 -9.94
C LYS A 28 -6.44 15.35 -11.43
N ALA A 29 -7.32 14.67 -12.16
CA ALA A 29 -7.17 14.46 -13.59
C ALA A 29 -7.32 15.79 -14.36
N SER A 30 -6.52 15.97 -15.41
CA SER A 30 -6.64 17.10 -16.35
C SER A 30 -7.88 16.98 -17.25
N GLN A 31 -8.46 15.78 -17.36
CA GLN A 31 -9.70 15.49 -18.09
C GLN A 31 -10.66 14.73 -17.17
N GLN A 32 -11.90 15.21 -17.08
CA GLN A 32 -12.98 14.53 -16.38
C GLN A 32 -13.66 13.55 -17.35
N PRO A 33 -13.72 12.24 -17.04
CA PRO A 33 -14.48 11.27 -17.84
C PRO A 33 -15.98 11.54 -17.71
N ASP A 34 -16.77 10.96 -18.62
CA ASP A 34 -18.22 10.95 -18.47
C ASP A 34 -18.61 10.08 -17.28
N LEU A 35 -19.12 10.73 -16.22
CA LEU A 35 -19.47 10.11 -14.95
C LEU A 35 -20.71 9.23 -15.04
N THR A 36 -21.49 9.35 -16.12
CA THR A 36 -22.66 8.50 -16.37
C THR A 36 -22.24 7.13 -16.89
N GLU A 37 -21.20 7.06 -17.71
CA GLU A 37 -20.69 5.82 -18.29
C GLU A 37 -19.70 5.11 -17.36
N ARG A 38 -18.74 5.85 -16.78
CA ARG A 38 -17.67 5.29 -15.94
C ARG A 38 -17.47 6.13 -14.69
N ALA A 39 -17.29 5.47 -13.55
CA ALA A 39 -16.90 6.18 -12.33
C ALA A 39 -15.51 6.80 -12.50
N GLN A 40 -15.25 7.93 -11.85
CA GLN A 40 -13.92 8.50 -11.72
C GLN A 40 -13.39 8.20 -10.33
N LEU A 41 -12.24 7.52 -10.25
CA LEU A 41 -11.51 7.29 -9.00
C LEU A 41 -10.20 8.07 -9.03
N THR A 42 -9.98 8.94 -8.05
CA THR A 42 -8.76 9.73 -7.91
C THR A 42 -8.01 9.33 -6.63
N LEU A 43 -6.76 8.91 -6.79
CA LEU A 43 -5.88 8.54 -5.68
C LEU A 43 -5.04 9.75 -5.24
N ILE A 44 -5.10 10.10 -3.96
CA ILE A 44 -4.41 11.25 -3.37
C ILE A 44 -3.62 10.79 -2.13
N PRO A 45 -2.27 10.87 -2.15
CA PRO A 45 -1.47 10.62 -0.96
C PRO A 45 -1.61 11.79 0.03
N ILE A 46 -2.18 11.54 1.21
CA ILE A 46 -2.50 12.61 2.17
C ILE A 46 -1.50 12.72 3.33
N ALA A 47 -0.94 11.60 3.79
CA ALA A 47 0.01 11.61 4.90
C ALA A 47 0.94 10.40 4.85
N GLU A 48 2.13 10.56 5.43
CA GLU A 48 3.04 9.47 5.72
C GLU A 48 3.60 9.66 7.13
N ARG A 49 3.57 8.61 7.96
CA ARG A 49 3.99 8.67 9.37
C ARG A 49 4.81 7.45 9.76
N GLN A 50 5.54 7.52 10.87
CA GLN A 50 6.11 6.31 11.47
C GLN A 50 5.00 5.49 12.13
N ALA A 51 5.05 4.17 12.00
CA ALA A 51 4.05 3.30 12.62
C ALA A 51 4.09 3.38 14.16
N SER A 52 5.27 3.63 14.74
CA SER A 52 5.46 3.87 16.17
C SER A 52 4.67 5.07 16.70
N GLU A 53 4.47 6.12 15.89
CA GLU A 53 3.70 7.31 16.26
C GLU A 53 2.20 7.00 16.42
N LEU A 54 1.68 5.99 15.70
CA LEU A 54 0.29 5.55 15.80
C LEU A 54 0.08 4.59 16.97
N GLN A 55 1.08 3.77 17.31
CA GLN A 55 1.04 2.87 18.47
C GLN A 55 0.87 3.60 19.82
N ALA A 56 1.44 4.80 19.94
CA ALA A 56 1.33 5.63 21.14
C ALA A 56 -0.09 6.16 21.41
N LYS A 57 -1.01 6.10 20.43
CA LYS A 57 -2.40 6.57 20.56
C LYS A 57 -3.40 5.49 20.96
N GLY A 58 -2.93 4.27 21.24
CA GLY A 58 -3.78 3.11 21.53
C GLY A 58 -4.08 2.34 20.24
N ALA A 59 -3.84 1.03 20.26
CA ALA A 59 -3.99 0.17 19.10
C ALA A 59 -5.46 0.08 18.67
N ASP A 60 -5.73 0.30 17.38
CA ASP A 60 -7.05 0.07 16.79
C ASP A 60 -7.48 -1.40 16.94
N LYS A 61 -8.80 -1.62 17.06
CA LYS A 61 -9.37 -2.97 17.18
C LYS A 61 -8.96 -3.84 16.00
N GLY A 62 -8.24 -4.93 16.28
CA GLY A 62 -7.75 -5.88 15.27
C GLY A 62 -6.27 -5.71 14.93
N VAL A 63 -5.60 -4.65 15.40
CA VAL A 63 -4.18 -4.43 15.19
C VAL A 63 -3.40 -4.81 16.45
N THR A 64 -3.07 -6.10 16.58
CA THR A 64 -2.05 -6.53 17.55
C THR A 64 -0.69 -6.19 16.98
N TYR A 65 -0.14 -5.04 17.38
CA TYR A 65 1.30 -4.81 17.28
C TYR A 65 1.98 -5.78 18.25
N GLY A 66 2.20 -7.01 17.78
CA GLY A 66 2.82 -8.04 18.57
C GLY A 66 4.22 -7.61 19.04
N PRO A 67 4.76 -8.28 20.07
CA PRO A 67 6.18 -8.23 20.33
C PRO A 67 6.92 -8.59 19.02
N ALA A 68 8.22 -8.27 18.93
CA ALA A 68 9.09 -8.40 17.75
C ALA A 68 9.08 -9.76 16.97
N SER A 69 8.21 -10.71 17.35
CA SER A 69 8.01 -12.05 16.82
C SER A 69 6.84 -12.21 15.84
N ASN A 70 6.13 -11.16 15.39
CA ASN A 70 5.19 -11.34 14.28
C ASN A 70 5.99 -11.59 13.00
N LYS A 71 6.08 -12.84 12.53
CA LYS A 71 6.99 -13.30 11.46
C LYS A 71 6.88 -12.54 10.13
N ASN A 72 5.79 -11.80 9.92
CA ASN A 72 5.54 -11.00 8.72
C ASN A 72 5.89 -9.51 8.86
N LEU A 73 6.39 -9.06 10.02
CA LEU A 73 6.69 -7.66 10.31
C LEU A 73 8.10 -7.52 10.88
N SER A 74 8.92 -6.64 10.29
CA SER A 74 10.31 -6.41 10.74
C SER A 74 10.39 -6.10 12.23
N PRO A 75 11.36 -6.66 12.98
CA PRO A 75 11.51 -6.45 14.40
C PRO A 75 11.84 -4.99 14.78
N ASN A 76 12.25 -4.15 13.83
CA ASN A 76 12.57 -2.75 14.06
C ASN A 76 11.35 -1.83 13.80
N ALA A 77 10.86 -1.16 14.84
CA ALA A 77 9.72 -0.25 14.74
C ALA A 77 10.03 1.02 13.92
N LEU A 78 11.30 1.44 13.84
CA LEU A 78 11.73 2.65 13.11
C LEU A 78 11.66 2.47 11.59
N ASP A 79 11.67 1.24 11.10
CA ASP A 79 11.63 0.92 9.67
C ASP A 79 10.19 0.83 9.14
N ARG A 80 9.19 0.97 10.02
CA ARG A 80 7.78 0.85 9.65
C ARG A 80 7.17 2.22 9.38
N ARG A 81 6.60 2.38 8.19
CA ARG A 81 5.86 3.57 7.79
C ARG A 81 4.41 3.22 7.50
N VAL A 82 3.55 4.20 7.72
CA VAL A 82 2.14 4.15 7.33
C VAL A 82 1.92 5.24 6.32
N LEU A 83 1.50 4.85 5.11
CA LEU A 83 1.05 5.78 4.08
C LEU A 83 -0.47 5.80 4.07
N THR A 84 -1.04 6.99 4.28
CA THR A 84 -2.47 7.21 4.17
C THR A 84 -2.80 7.73 2.77
N LEU A 85 -3.68 7.02 2.08
CA LEU A 85 -4.21 7.36 0.76
C LEU A 85 -5.69 7.72 0.89
N GLN A 86 -6.08 8.82 0.26
CA GLN A 86 -7.47 9.20 0.07
C GLN A 86 -7.87 8.85 -1.36
N LEU A 87 -8.99 8.14 -1.50
CA LEU A 87 -9.60 7.77 -2.76
C LEU A 87 -10.87 8.58 -2.93
N GLU A 88 -10.87 9.49 -3.89
CA GLU A 88 -12.04 10.29 -4.24
C GLU A 88 -12.76 9.65 -5.43
N LEU A 89 -13.96 9.16 -5.19
CA LEU A 89 -14.86 8.57 -6.17
C LEU A 89 -15.93 9.58 -6.59
N ALA A 90 -16.22 9.65 -7.88
CA ALA A 90 -17.37 10.36 -8.40
C ALA A 90 -18.07 9.50 -9.47
N LEU A 91 -19.39 9.42 -9.42
CA LEU A 91 -20.21 8.81 -10.46
C LEU A 91 -21.60 9.44 -10.50
N GLU A 92 -22.24 9.38 -11.66
CA GLU A 92 -23.53 10.00 -11.91
C GLU A 92 -24.50 8.97 -12.50
N GLU A 93 -25.76 9.03 -12.09
CA GLU A 93 -26.78 8.11 -12.57
C GLU A 93 -28.17 8.76 -12.52
N ALA A 94 -29.05 8.39 -13.45
CA ALA A 94 -30.40 8.92 -13.51
C ALA A 94 -31.32 8.29 -12.44
N ASP A 95 -31.11 7.01 -12.16
CA ASP A 95 -31.84 6.26 -11.13
C ASP A 95 -31.04 6.22 -9.80
N PRO A 96 -31.56 6.78 -8.69
CA PRO A 96 -30.91 6.74 -7.39
C PRO A 96 -30.60 5.32 -6.87
N ILE A 97 -31.42 4.33 -7.19
CA ILE A 97 -31.18 2.93 -6.76
C ILE A 97 -30.00 2.35 -7.52
N ALA A 98 -29.95 2.57 -8.84
CA ALA A 98 -28.82 2.21 -9.67
C ALA A 98 -27.53 2.94 -9.24
N LEU A 99 -27.63 4.21 -8.83
CA LEU A 99 -26.49 5.00 -8.34
C LEU A 99 -25.81 4.34 -7.13
N VAL A 100 -26.60 4.01 -6.11
CA VAL A 100 -26.10 3.36 -4.90
C VAL A 100 -25.49 2.00 -5.23
N THR A 101 -26.16 1.21 -6.06
CA THR A 101 -25.67 -0.10 -6.49
C THR A 101 -24.33 -0.01 -7.22
N ARG A 102 -24.19 0.96 -8.13
CA ARG A 102 -22.93 1.19 -8.86
C ARG A 102 -21.83 1.65 -7.92
N LEU A 103 -22.14 2.54 -6.97
CA LEU A 103 -21.18 2.99 -5.97
C LEU A 103 -20.65 1.83 -5.12
N ASP A 104 -21.55 1.01 -4.57
CA ASP A 104 -21.18 -0.14 -3.73
C ASP A 104 -20.34 -1.16 -4.50
N ASN A 105 -20.67 -1.39 -5.78
CA ASN A 105 -19.90 -2.26 -6.66
C ASN A 105 -18.47 -1.73 -6.90
N VAL A 106 -18.31 -0.43 -7.15
CA VAL A 106 -17.00 0.19 -7.34
C VAL A 106 -16.17 0.12 -6.07
N VAL A 107 -16.74 0.43 -4.90
CA VAL A 107 -16.03 0.33 -3.61
C VAL A 107 -15.60 -1.11 -3.33
N SER A 108 -16.52 -2.07 -3.46
CA SER A 108 -16.24 -3.49 -3.21
C SER A 108 -15.16 -4.04 -4.16
N ALA A 109 -15.23 -3.67 -5.44
CA ALA A 109 -14.22 -4.08 -6.43
C ALA A 109 -12.86 -3.42 -6.15
N ALA A 110 -12.82 -2.18 -5.68
CA ALA A 110 -11.59 -1.49 -5.31
C ALA A 110 -10.89 -2.17 -4.13
N GLU A 111 -11.64 -2.54 -3.08
CA GLU A 111 -11.10 -3.27 -1.94
C GLU A 111 -10.60 -4.66 -2.34
N ALA A 112 -11.39 -5.40 -3.13
CA ALA A 112 -11.01 -6.72 -3.63
C ALA A 112 -9.73 -6.69 -4.48
N ALA A 113 -9.54 -5.63 -5.30
CA ALA A 113 -8.35 -5.45 -6.12
C ALA A 113 -7.07 -5.26 -5.28
N ILE A 114 -7.18 -4.71 -4.07
CA ILE A 114 -6.05 -4.53 -3.15
C ILE A 114 -5.77 -5.80 -2.34
N ILE A 115 -6.81 -6.55 -1.97
CA ILE A 115 -6.68 -7.77 -1.15
C ILE A 115 -6.14 -8.95 -1.97
N LYS A 116 -6.25 -8.92 -3.30
CA LYS A 116 -5.92 -10.06 -4.18
C LYS A 116 -4.49 -10.58 -3.95
N ASP A 117 -4.41 -11.82 -3.47
CA ASP A 117 -3.22 -12.52 -2.94
C ASP A 117 -2.22 -13.00 -4.02
N GLU A 118 -2.36 -12.53 -5.26
CA GLU A 118 -1.68 -13.10 -6.42
C GLU A 118 -0.33 -12.47 -6.74
N THR A 119 0.00 -11.30 -6.17
CA THR A 119 1.29 -10.64 -6.44
C THR A 119 1.96 -10.15 -5.16
N PRO A 120 3.30 -10.25 -5.05
CA PRO A 120 4.03 -9.64 -3.95
C PRO A 120 3.77 -8.13 -3.96
N THR A 121 3.23 -7.61 -2.87
CA THR A 121 2.90 -6.20 -2.70
C THR A 121 3.98 -5.50 -1.86
N PRO A 122 4.21 -4.19 -2.09
CA PRO A 122 5.17 -3.42 -1.31
C PRO A 122 4.67 -3.07 0.11
N TRP A 123 3.42 -3.41 0.44
CA TRP A 123 2.84 -3.21 1.77
C TRP A 123 2.67 -4.56 2.50
N GLN A 124 2.82 -4.54 3.82
CA GLN A 124 2.63 -5.70 4.69
C GLN A 124 1.17 -5.83 5.13
N HIS A 125 0.48 -4.71 5.27
CA HIS A 125 -0.90 -4.66 5.72
C HIS A 125 -1.64 -3.44 5.15
N CYS A 126 -2.95 -3.56 4.95
CA CYS A 126 -3.82 -2.50 4.50
C CYS A 126 -5.05 -2.43 5.43
N ILE A 127 -5.44 -1.22 5.81
CA ILE A 127 -6.64 -0.93 6.59
C ILE A 127 -7.55 0.00 5.79
N PHE A 128 -8.82 -0.37 5.66
CA PHE A 128 -9.87 0.46 5.09
C PHE A 128 -10.59 1.17 6.24
N GLU A 129 -10.30 2.46 6.47
CA GLU A 129 -10.73 3.15 7.70
C GLU A 129 -12.15 3.70 7.60
N ASN A 130 -12.35 4.65 6.67
CA ASN A 130 -13.54 5.47 6.62
C ASN A 130 -14.04 5.62 5.18
N VAL A 131 -15.36 5.69 5.06
CA VAL A 131 -16.09 5.99 3.83
C VAL A 131 -17.05 7.13 4.15
N SER A 132 -16.90 8.28 3.49
CA SER A 132 -17.91 9.33 3.47
C SER A 132 -18.55 9.40 2.09
N ILE A 133 -19.86 9.59 2.03
CA ILE A 133 -20.58 9.67 0.76
C ILE A 133 -21.49 10.89 0.82
N ASP A 134 -21.37 11.74 -0.18
CA ASP A 134 -22.20 12.91 -0.41
C ASP A 134 -22.95 12.75 -1.72
N TYR A 135 -24.22 13.13 -1.72
CA TYR A 135 -25.06 13.13 -2.90
C TYR A 135 -25.49 14.53 -3.26
N SER A 136 -25.61 14.81 -4.56
CA SER A 136 -26.09 16.09 -5.08
C SER A 136 -26.97 15.89 -6.30
N ASP A 137 -28.12 16.56 -6.30
CA ASP A 137 -29.03 16.55 -7.43
C ASP A 137 -28.43 17.32 -8.62
N GLN A 138 -28.55 16.74 -9.81
CA GLN A 138 -28.28 17.35 -11.09
C GLN A 138 -29.59 17.55 -11.86
N VAL A 139 -29.54 18.21 -13.02
CA VAL A 139 -30.72 18.58 -13.79
C VAL A 139 -31.57 17.37 -14.22
N SER A 140 -30.94 16.21 -14.46
CA SER A 140 -31.60 14.99 -14.94
C SER A 140 -31.10 13.70 -14.27
N SER A 141 -30.35 13.83 -13.19
CA SER A 141 -29.52 12.77 -12.63
C SER A 141 -29.10 13.12 -11.20
N MET A 142 -28.43 12.19 -10.54
CA MET A 142 -27.90 12.37 -9.20
C MET A 142 -26.41 12.02 -9.23
N LEU A 143 -25.60 12.91 -8.67
CA LEU A 143 -24.15 12.75 -8.56
C LEU A 143 -23.81 12.25 -7.16
N ALA A 144 -23.14 11.10 -7.07
CA ALA A 144 -22.53 10.61 -5.84
C ALA A 144 -21.04 10.92 -5.83
N LYS A 145 -20.56 11.45 -4.70
CA LYS A 145 -19.13 11.59 -4.40
C LYS A 145 -18.81 10.81 -3.14
N ALA A 146 -17.87 9.88 -3.22
CA ALA A 146 -17.40 9.15 -2.06
C ALA A 146 -15.92 9.43 -1.79
N THR A 147 -15.57 9.53 -0.52
CA THR A 147 -14.19 9.65 -0.06
C THR A 147 -13.85 8.43 0.79
N LEU A 148 -12.91 7.62 0.34
CA LEU A 148 -12.40 6.46 1.07
C LEU A 148 -11.01 6.80 1.63
N VAL A 149 -10.76 6.48 2.90
CA VAL A 149 -9.45 6.69 3.54
C VAL A 149 -8.84 5.34 3.86
N TRP A 150 -7.70 5.05 3.22
CA TRP A 150 -7.00 3.78 3.33
C TRP A 150 -5.58 3.98 3.88
N GLN A 151 -5.13 3.03 4.71
CA GLN A 151 -3.80 3.05 5.29
C GLN A 151 -3.00 1.83 4.87
N PHE A 152 -1.80 2.06 4.34
CA PHE A 152 -0.87 1.04 3.92
C PHE A 152 0.34 1.02 4.84
N TYR A 153 0.53 -0.09 5.55
CA TYR A 153 1.67 -0.34 6.40
C TYR A 153 2.76 -0.99 5.57
N TYR A 154 3.93 -0.38 5.54
CA TYR A 154 5.02 -0.85 4.72
C TYR A 154 6.37 -0.64 5.41
N GLN A 155 7.34 -1.46 5.01
CA GLN A 155 8.69 -1.36 5.53
C GLN A 155 9.54 -0.49 4.60
N VAL A 156 10.21 0.49 5.17
CA VAL A 156 11.31 1.19 4.53
C VAL A 156 12.55 0.39 4.86
N HIS A 157 13.07 -0.38 3.91
CA HIS A 157 14.45 -0.83 4.04
C HIS A 157 15.33 0.42 4.02
N TYR A 158 16.12 0.63 5.08
CA TYR A 158 17.39 1.29 4.85
C TYR A 158 18.14 0.40 3.85
N PRO A 159 18.80 0.96 2.83
CA PRO A 159 19.73 0.16 2.07
C PRO A 159 20.64 -0.48 3.10
N GLU A 160 20.63 -1.82 3.19
CA GLU A 160 21.74 -2.51 3.83
C GLU A 160 22.97 -1.93 3.13
N GLU A 161 23.81 -1.21 3.87
CA GLU A 161 25.19 -1.10 3.43
C GLU A 161 25.60 -2.54 3.12
N PRO A 162 26.15 -2.82 1.93
CA PRO A 162 26.52 -4.19 1.58
C PRO A 162 27.28 -4.74 2.77
N GLY A 163 26.68 -5.73 3.44
CA GLY A 163 27.27 -6.28 4.65
C GLY A 163 28.71 -6.64 4.33
N VAL A 164 29.62 -6.41 5.29
CA VAL A 164 31.05 -6.69 5.09
C VAL A 164 31.17 -8.07 4.45
N GLU A 165 31.73 -8.11 3.24
CA GLU A 165 31.83 -9.32 2.45
C GLU A 165 32.55 -10.37 3.30
N ILE A 166 31.89 -11.49 3.57
CA ILE A 166 32.46 -12.55 4.41
C ILE A 166 33.52 -13.26 3.57
N THR A 167 34.76 -12.79 3.66
CA THR A 167 35.88 -13.37 2.93
C THR A 167 36.39 -14.66 3.56
N GLU A 168 36.18 -14.83 4.87
CA GLU A 168 36.70 -15.97 5.65
C GLU A 168 35.70 -16.42 6.72
N VAL A 169 35.48 -17.73 6.83
CA VAL A 169 34.63 -18.36 7.85
C VAL A 169 35.47 -19.26 8.73
N TYR A 170 35.38 -19.07 10.05
CA TYR A 170 36.12 -19.84 11.05
C TYR A 170 35.16 -20.61 11.97
N LEU A 171 35.50 -21.84 12.35
CA LEU A 171 34.75 -22.68 13.27
C LEU A 171 35.59 -23.07 14.48
N GLY A 172 35.04 -22.91 15.68
CA GLY A 172 35.69 -23.33 16.94
C GLY A 172 34.84 -23.00 18.17
N PRO A 173 35.21 -23.56 19.34
CA PRO A 173 34.51 -23.30 20.60
C PRO A 173 34.75 -21.87 21.08
N ARG A 174 33.74 -21.26 21.71
CA ARG A 174 33.81 -19.89 22.24
C ARG A 174 34.96 -19.78 23.26
N GLY A 175 35.97 -18.98 22.95
CA GLY A 175 37.17 -18.80 23.80
C GLY A 175 38.32 -19.78 23.54
N GLY A 176 38.22 -20.61 22.50
CA GLY A 176 39.31 -21.50 22.05
C GLY A 176 39.84 -21.12 20.66
N GLU A 177 40.73 -21.96 20.12
CA GLU A 177 41.24 -21.79 18.76
C GLU A 177 40.15 -22.05 17.72
N HIS A 178 40.01 -21.12 16.76
CA HIS A 178 39.11 -21.26 15.63
C HIS A 178 39.88 -21.70 14.38
N ARG A 179 39.33 -22.65 13.61
CA ARG A 179 39.91 -23.16 12.36
C ARG A 179 39.18 -22.57 11.15
N LEU A 180 39.92 -22.13 10.14
CA LEU A 180 39.36 -21.65 8.88
C LEU A 180 38.67 -22.82 8.16
N ILE A 181 37.41 -22.63 7.76
CA ILE A 181 36.61 -23.65 7.05
C ILE A 181 36.18 -23.21 5.66
N ALA A 182 36.16 -21.90 5.37
CA ALA A 182 35.90 -21.40 4.03
C ALA A 182 36.62 -20.06 3.82
N LYS A 183 37.16 -19.87 2.62
CA LYS A 183 37.76 -18.61 2.17
C LYS A 183 37.33 -18.35 0.74
N VAL A 184 36.82 -17.15 0.47
CA VAL A 184 36.52 -16.71 -0.90
C VAL A 184 37.86 -16.38 -1.58
N PRO A 185 38.22 -17.03 -2.70
CA PRO A 185 39.46 -16.74 -3.40
C PRO A 185 39.40 -15.34 -4.00
N ALA A 186 40.48 -14.57 -3.81
CA ALA A 186 40.60 -13.25 -4.43
C ALA A 186 40.51 -13.40 -5.95
N THR A 187 39.58 -12.69 -6.58
CA THR A 187 39.52 -12.63 -8.05
C THR A 187 40.74 -11.85 -8.51
N GLU A 188 41.72 -12.54 -9.11
CA GLU A 188 42.79 -11.87 -9.86
C GLU A 188 42.13 -11.11 -11.00
N VAL A 189 42.09 -9.78 -10.90
CA VAL A 189 41.79 -8.92 -12.03
C VAL A 189 42.98 -9.07 -12.98
N ALA A 190 42.84 -9.92 -13.99
CA ALA A 190 43.76 -9.98 -15.10
C ALA A 190 43.75 -8.61 -15.79
N THR A 191 44.83 -7.85 -15.58
CA THR A 191 45.16 -6.62 -16.31
C THR A 191 45.30 -6.87 -17.80
#